data_AF-A0A1Q7EJ43-F1
#
_entry.id   AF-A0A1Q7EJ43-F1
#
_cell.length_a   1.000
_cell.length_b   1.000
_cell.length_c   1.000
_cell.angle_alpha   90.00
_cell.angle_beta   90.00
_cell.angle_gamma   90.00
#
_symmetry.space_group_name_H-M   'P 1'
#
loop_
_entity.id
_entity.type
_entity.pdbx_description
1 polymer ?
#
loop_
_entity_poly.entity_id
_entity_poly.type
_entity_poly.pdbx_seq_one_letter_code
_entity_poly.pdbx_strand_id
1 'polypeptide(L)'
;MSVARDLVHDDERDAAFARWAAGNGRIRHTPATRARVRAMVDALAAGGVRGDGEPVFEVLAAADRIASAGMWLVVHETCTRDLPRGPSAS
;
A
#
# COMPACT_ATOMS: atom_id res chain seq x y z
N MET A 1 -27.91 -20.23 0.21
CA MET A 1 -27.32 -19.13 -0.58
C MET A 1 -25.94 -18.65 -0.07
N SER A 2 -25.27 -19.34 0.88
CA SER A 2 -24.01 -18.86 1.50
C SER A 2 -22.76 -19.05 0.63
N VAL A 3 -22.59 -20.23 0.03
CA VAL A 3 -21.34 -20.63 -0.65
C VAL A 3 -20.97 -19.70 -1.81
N ALA A 4 -21.94 -19.31 -2.65
CA ALA A 4 -21.67 -18.43 -3.78
C ALA A 4 -21.22 -17.02 -3.35
N ARG A 5 -21.68 -16.53 -2.19
CA ARG A 5 -21.25 -15.24 -1.65
C ARG A 5 -19.83 -15.33 -1.14
N ASP A 6 -19.47 -16.40 -0.43
CA ASP A 6 -18.14 -16.59 0.14
C ASP A 6 -17.07 -16.71 -0.96
N LEU A 7 -17.35 -17.45 -2.04
CA LEU A 7 -16.45 -17.58 -3.19
C LEU A 7 -16.19 -16.24 -3.91
N VAL A 8 -17.22 -15.42 -4.10
CA VAL A 8 -17.06 -14.10 -4.75
C VAL A 8 -16.20 -13.16 -3.89
N HIS A 9 -16.37 -13.17 -2.56
CA HIS A 9 -15.54 -12.34 -1.68
C HIS A 9 -14.08 -12.81 -1.66
N ASP A 10 -13.84 -14.12 -1.78
CA ASP A 10 -12.48 -14.67 -1.89
C ASP A 10 -11.81 -14.26 -3.21
N ASP A 11 -12.51 -14.36 -4.35
CA ASP A 11 -12.00 -13.95 -5.67
C ASP A 11 -11.67 -12.44 -5.71
N GLU A 12 -12.56 -11.60 -5.19
CA GLU A 12 -12.34 -10.15 -5.11
C GLU A 12 -11.14 -9.80 -4.21
N ARG A 13 -10.99 -10.51 -3.08
CA ARG A 13 -9.85 -10.34 -2.17
C ARG A 13 -8.54 -10.72 -2.85
N ASP A 14 -8.54 -11.78 -3.65
CA ASP A 14 -7.34 -12.22 -4.37
C ASP A 14 -6.95 -11.28 -5.51
N ALA A 15 -7.93 -10.74 -6.22
CA ALA A 15 -7.70 -9.67 -7.19
C ALA A 15 -7.12 -8.40 -6.53
N ALA A 16 -7.67 -7.99 -5.37
CA ALA A 16 -7.19 -6.84 -4.62
C ALA A 16 -5.76 -7.07 -4.07
N PHE A 17 -5.45 -8.27 -3.59
CA PHE A 17 -4.09 -8.63 -3.20
C PHE A 17 -3.12 -8.56 -4.37
N ALA A 18 -3.49 -9.08 -5.54
CA ALA A 18 -2.64 -9.04 -6.72
C ALA A 18 -2.30 -7.60 -7.11
N ARG A 19 -3.29 -6.69 -7.06
CA ARG A 19 -3.11 -5.25 -7.29
C ARG A 19 -2.15 -4.63 -6.28
N TRP A 20 -2.35 -4.86 -4.98
CA TRP A 20 -1.44 -4.36 -3.93
C TRP A 20 -0.03 -4.95 -4.07
N ALA A 21 0.08 -6.25 -4.35
CA ALA A 21 1.36 -6.94 -4.47
C ALA A 21 2.21 -6.45 -5.66
N ALA A 22 1.59 -5.93 -6.72
CA ALA A 22 2.28 -5.28 -7.84
C ALA A 22 3.11 -4.06 -7.40
N GLY A 23 2.76 -3.44 -6.27
CA GLY A 23 3.42 -2.26 -5.72
C GLY A 23 2.98 -0.96 -6.41
N ASN A 24 3.59 0.17 -6.04
CA ASN A 24 3.19 1.50 -6.52
C ASN A 24 4.34 2.28 -7.19
N GLY A 25 5.24 1.56 -7.87
CA GLY A 25 6.41 2.11 -8.55
C GLY A 25 7.59 2.40 -7.60
N ARG A 26 7.36 3.01 -6.44
CA ARG A 26 8.40 3.33 -5.45
C ARG A 26 8.52 2.31 -4.33
N ILE A 27 7.39 1.80 -3.86
CA ILE A 27 7.33 0.70 -2.89
C ILE A 27 7.20 -0.60 -3.66
N ARG A 28 8.18 -1.49 -3.46
CA ARG A 28 8.16 -2.86 -3.95
C ARG A 28 8.10 -3.81 -2.76
N HIS A 29 7.04 -4.60 -2.71
CA HIS A 29 6.88 -5.63 -1.70
C HIS A 29 7.77 -6.83 -2.04
N THR A 30 8.62 -7.22 -1.09
CA THR A 30 9.36 -8.49 -1.20
C THR A 30 8.39 -9.67 -1.17
N PRO A 31 8.77 -10.84 -1.72
CA PRO A 31 7.95 -12.05 -1.59
C PRO A 31 7.62 -12.39 -0.13
N ALA A 32 8.58 -12.19 0.78
CA ALA A 32 8.39 -12.40 2.21
C ALA A 32 7.35 -11.43 2.81
N THR A 33 7.39 -10.14 2.42
CA THR A 33 6.38 -9.15 2.83
C THR A 33 4.99 -9.55 2.35
N ARG A 34 4.86 -9.95 1.08
CA ARG A 34 3.58 -10.39 0.50
C ARG A 34 2.99 -11.57 1.26
N ALA A 35 3.81 -12.59 1.55
CA ALA A 35 3.38 -13.77 2.30
C ALA A 35 2.95 -13.44 3.73
N ARG A 36 3.70 -12.60 4.43
CA ARG A 36 3.37 -12.18 5.81
C ARG A 36 2.10 -11.37 5.87
N VAL A 37 1.89 -10.43 4.94
CA VAL A 37 0.66 -9.62 4.88
C VAL A 37 -0.54 -10.49 4.53
N ARG A 38 -0.40 -11.44 3.61
CA ARG A 38 -1.46 -12.42 3.31
C ARG A 38 -1.85 -13.21 4.57
N ALA A 39 -0.88 -13.81 5.25
CA ALA A 39 -1.11 -14.57 6.47
C ALA A 39 -1.77 -13.73 7.58
N MET A 40 -1.37 -12.45 7.70
CA MET A 40 -2.01 -11.52 8.64
C MET A 40 -3.48 -11.29 8.30
N VAL A 41 -3.81 -11.05 7.03
CA VAL A 41 -5.19 -10.84 6.58
C VAL A 41 -6.04 -12.10 6.81
N ASP A 42 -5.49 -13.27 6.51
CA ASP A 42 -6.19 -14.55 6.73
C ASP A 42 -6.46 -14.78 8.23
N ALA A 43 -5.49 -14.46 9.09
CA ALA A 43 -5.66 -14.55 10.55
C ALA A 43 -6.74 -13.58 11.08
N LEU A 44 -6.78 -12.35 10.56
CA LEU A 44 -7.82 -11.37 10.91
C LEU A 44 -9.22 -11.85 10.48
N ALA A 45 -9.33 -12.41 9.27
CA ALA A 45 -10.58 -12.96 8.76
C ALA A 45 -11.04 -14.17 9.59
N ALA A 46 -10.14 -15.09 9.92
CA ALA A 46 -10.43 -16.23 10.79
C ALA A 46 -10.86 -15.80 12.21
N GLY A 47 -10.30 -14.70 12.72
CA GLY A 47 -10.68 -14.08 13.98
C GLY A 47 -11.98 -13.27 13.93
N GLY A 48 -12.65 -13.17 12.77
CA GLY A 48 -13.86 -12.37 12.60
C GLY A 48 -13.63 -10.86 12.66
N VAL A 49 -12.38 -10.40 12.61
CA VAL A 49 -12.04 -8.98 12.62
C VAL A 49 -12.38 -8.40 11.25
N ARG A 50 -13.33 -7.48 11.21
CA ARG A 50 -13.73 -6.75 10.01
C ARG A 50 -13.38 -5.28 10.16
N GLY A 51 -12.83 -4.70 9.10
CA GLY A 51 -12.68 -3.24 9.00
C GLY A 51 -14.01 -2.57 8.65
N ASP A 52 -13.94 -1.29 8.28
CA ASP A 52 -15.10 -0.42 8.03
C ASP A 52 -15.82 -0.70 6.70
N GLY A 53 -15.76 -1.93 6.20
CA GLY A 53 -16.33 -2.35 4.91
C GLY A 53 -15.42 -2.16 3.71
N GLU A 54 -14.31 -1.43 3.85
CA GLU A 54 -13.31 -1.29 2.79
C GLU A 54 -12.44 -2.54 2.64
N PRO A 55 -12.13 -2.99 1.41
CA PRO A 55 -11.24 -4.13 1.20
C PRO A 55 -9.84 -3.83 1.74
N VAL A 56 -9.33 -4.71 2.61
CA VAL A 56 -8.05 -4.50 3.32
C VAL A 56 -6.86 -4.20 2.39
N PHE A 57 -6.80 -4.85 1.22
CA PHE A 57 -5.72 -4.64 0.26
C PHE A 57 -5.82 -3.29 -0.47
N GLU A 58 -7.01 -2.70 -0.58
CA GLU A 58 -7.18 -1.33 -1.08
C GLU A 58 -6.69 -0.30 -0.08
N VAL A 59 -6.98 -0.53 1.21
CA VAL A 59 -6.48 0.32 2.29
C VAL A 59 -4.95 0.29 2.33
N LEU A 60 -4.34 -0.89 2.20
CA LEU A 60 -2.88 -1.03 2.12
C LEU A 60 -2.31 -0.32 0.89
N ALA A 61 -2.93 -0.47 -0.28
CA ALA A 61 -2.50 0.23 -1.50
C ALA A 61 -2.65 1.76 -1.39
N ALA A 62 -3.66 2.26 -0.68
CA ALA A 62 -3.79 3.68 -0.37
C ALA A 62 -2.68 4.16 0.58
N ALA A 63 -2.38 3.38 1.62
CA ALA A 63 -1.30 3.67 2.56
C ALA A 63 0.06 3.75 1.85
N ASP A 64 0.37 2.81 0.95
CA ASP A 64 1.61 2.82 0.18
C ASP A 64 1.76 4.10 -0.64
N ARG A 65 0.67 4.57 -1.27
CA ARG A 65 0.66 5.82 -2.06
C ARG A 65 0.94 7.04 -1.18
N ILE A 66 0.33 7.12 0.00
CA ILE A 66 0.55 8.20 0.97
C ILE A 66 2.01 8.19 1.45
N ALA A 67 2.53 7.02 1.83
CA ALA A 67 3.92 6.87 2.26
C ALA A 67 4.91 7.29 1.16
N SER A 68 4.63 6.92 -0.09
CA SER A 68 5.47 7.29 -1.24
C SER A 68 5.45 8.79 -1.52
N ALA A 69 4.30 9.45 -1.35
CA ALA A 69 4.18 10.90 -1.44
C ALA A 69 4.94 11.60 -0.30
N GLY A 70 4.82 11.10 0.93
CA GLY A 70 5.58 11.60 2.08
C GLY A 70 7.10 11.50 1.87
N MET A 71 7.58 10.38 1.36
CA MET A 71 9.00 10.21 1.03
C MET A 71 9.47 11.20 -0.04
N TRP A 72 8.65 11.47 -1.07
CA TRP A 72 8.96 12.52 -2.06
C TRP A 72 9.05 13.91 -1.41
N LEU A 73 8.13 14.27 -0.51
CA LEU A 73 8.17 15.55 0.19
C LEU A 73 9.47 15.73 0.98
N VAL A 74 9.91 14.70 1.72
CA VAL A 74 11.18 14.74 2.47
C VAL A 74 12.37 14.93 1.54
N VAL A 75 12.41 14.21 0.41
CA VAL A 75 13.47 14.37 -0.59
C VAL A 75 13.50 15.80 -1.14
N HIS A 76 12.33 16.38 -1.46
CA HIS A 76 12.27 17.73 -2.00
C HIS A 76 12.64 18.80 -0.97
N GLU A 77 12.18 18.70 0.28
CA GLU A 77 12.61 19.58 1.39
C GLU A 77 14.13 19.53 1.62
N THR A 78 14.73 18.34 1.49
CA THR A 78 16.18 18.19 1.64
C THR A 78 16.92 18.76 0.43
N CYS A 79 16.38 18.60 -0.79
CA CYS A 79 17.00 19.08 -2.04
C CYS A 79 16.85 20.60 -2.24
N THR A 80 15.75 21.21 -1.82
CA THR A 80 15.54 22.67 -1.96
C THR A 80 16.43 23.49 -1.03
N ARG A 81 16.96 22.88 0.04
CA ARG A 81 17.86 23.55 0.98
C ARG A 81 19.28 23.78 0.44
N ASP A 82 19.66 23.06 -0.62
CA ASP A 82 21.03 23.03 -1.17
C ASP A 82 21.16 23.67 -2.56
N LEU A 83 20.15 24.39 -3.07
CA LEU A 83 20.35 25.19 -4.29
C LEU A 83 21.34 26.34 -3.99
N PRO A 84 22.53 26.37 -4.61
CA PRO A 84 23.44 27.48 -4.43
C PRO A 84 22.75 28.74 -4.96
N ARG A 85 22.62 29.77 -4.12
CA ARG A 85 22.31 31.10 -4.63
C ARG A 85 23.47 31.49 -5.55
N GLY A 86 23.21 31.52 -6.86
CA GLY A 86 24.18 31.97 -7.84
C GLY A 86 24.69 33.38 -7.49
N PRO A 87 25.92 33.73 -7.88
CA PRO A 87 26.52 35.00 -7.47
C PRO A 87 25.65 36.18 -7.92
N SER A 88 25.33 37.06 -6.96
CA SER A 88 24.70 38.36 -7.22
C SER A 88 25.60 39.14 -8.17
N ALA A 89 25.19 39.26 -9.43
CA ALA A 89 25.86 40.12 -10.41
C ALA A 89 25.82 41.57 -9.89
N SER A 90 27.00 42.19 -9.83
CA SER A 90 27.20 43.65 -9.67
C SER A 90 27.27 44.30 -11.04
#